data_AF-A0AA35Y6H9-F1
#
_entry.id   AF-A0AA35Y6H9-F1
#
_cell.length_a   1.000
_cell.length_b   1.000
_cell.length_c   1.000
_cell.angle_alpha   90.00
_cell.angle_beta   90.00
_cell.angle_gamma   90.00
#
_symmetry.space_group_name_H-M   'P 1'
#
loop_
_entity.id
_entity.type
_entity.pdbx_description
1 polymer ?
#
loop_
_entity_poly.entity_id
_entity_poly.type
_entity_poly.pdbx_seq_one_letter_code
_entity_poly.pdbx_strand_id
1 'polypeptide(L)'
;MDRWLKNLTLIGEAKSLDHLGHMPTLISIHCEHRPSVKYIGGMLALLSFESTVEAREFLENERNWTGTFKWLKMGSPEVNNKFERVTWIRLVGLPLRLWSNTNFSSIVGKFGKIVVPLDHITNRVDLSVAKIAITTEKLTKFNEEILVEADGQYYQVGIIEYEDEPWFPFKFDEEEQPYADSDREGKDESMISESENSDSNDDEEGVSGTWINDIEEGEIAQEDTINPPSSGGVGLPPPTTVAG
;
A
#
# COMPACT_ATOMS: atom_id res chain seq x y z
N MET A 1 14.76 -11.17 23.07
CA MET A 1 14.83 -11.25 21.59
C MET A 1 13.82 -12.30 21.18
N ASP A 2 12.68 -11.85 20.65
CA ASP A 2 11.42 -12.58 20.75
C ASP A 2 11.42 -13.89 19.96
N ARG A 3 10.92 -14.95 20.63
CA ARG A 3 10.88 -16.33 20.12
C ARG A 3 9.86 -16.51 18.99
N TRP A 4 8.96 -15.56 18.77
CA TRP A 4 7.81 -15.72 17.87
C TRP A 4 8.21 -15.85 16.38
N LEU A 5 9.34 -15.25 15.99
CA LEU A 5 9.88 -15.32 14.63
C LEU A 5 10.58 -16.64 14.32
N LYS A 6 10.79 -17.53 15.29
CA LYS A 6 11.60 -18.74 15.12
C LYS A 6 10.73 -19.98 15.17
N ASN A 7 11.03 -20.95 14.32
CA ASN A 7 10.47 -22.31 14.28
C ASN A 7 8.98 -22.45 13.94
N LEU A 8 8.15 -21.41 14.06
CA LEU A 8 6.72 -21.44 13.72
C LEU A 8 6.40 -20.61 12.48
N THR A 9 7.38 -19.90 11.94
CA THR A 9 7.17 -19.00 10.82
C THR A 9 8.03 -19.37 9.62
N LEU A 10 7.51 -19.07 8.45
CA LEU A 10 8.24 -19.07 7.19
C LEU A 10 8.23 -17.65 6.62
N ILE A 11 9.34 -17.24 6.02
CA ILE A 11 9.43 -15.99 5.29
C ILE A 11 9.81 -16.32 3.85
N GLY A 12 9.15 -15.67 2.90
CA GLY A 12 9.41 -15.87 1.49
C GLY A 12 9.17 -14.62 0.65
N GLU A 13 9.82 -14.58 -0.51
CA GLU A 13 9.61 -13.53 -1.51
C GLU A 13 8.62 -14.00 -2.58
N ALA A 14 7.53 -13.25 -2.75
CA ALA A 14 6.53 -13.52 -3.75
C ALA A 14 7.09 -13.40 -5.18
N LYS A 15 6.58 -14.20 -6.12
CA LYS A 15 7.02 -14.15 -7.52
C LYS A 15 6.64 -12.86 -8.24
N SER A 16 5.46 -12.33 -7.94
CA SER A 16 4.94 -11.09 -8.51
C SER A 16 4.03 -10.39 -7.50
N LEU A 17 3.65 -9.15 -7.82
CA LEU A 17 2.72 -8.38 -7.00
C LEU A 17 1.34 -9.05 -6.92
N ASP A 18 0.96 -9.80 -7.95
CA ASP A 18 -0.31 -10.52 -7.96
C ASP A 18 -0.29 -11.76 -7.04
N HIS A 19 0.83 -12.49 -6.99
CA HIS A 19 1.01 -13.56 -6.01
C HIS A 19 0.99 -13.02 -4.57
N LEU A 20 1.58 -11.84 -4.34
CA LEU A 20 1.50 -11.16 -3.04
C LEU A 20 0.07 -10.74 -2.69
N GLY A 21 -0.62 -10.16 -3.68
CA GLY A 21 -2.05 -9.82 -3.64
C GLY A 21 -2.91 -10.95 -3.13
N HIS A 22 -2.84 -12.08 -3.81
CA HIS A 22 -3.70 -13.24 -3.54
C HIS A 22 -3.08 -14.21 -2.51
N MET A 23 -2.05 -13.79 -1.76
CA MET A 23 -1.29 -14.70 -0.93
C MET A 23 -2.14 -15.45 0.12
N PRO A 24 -3.07 -14.82 0.86
CA PRO A 24 -3.94 -15.55 1.78
C PRO A 24 -4.71 -16.70 1.11
N THR A 25 -5.26 -16.46 -0.08
CA THR A 25 -5.98 -17.47 -0.87
C THR A 25 -5.04 -18.55 -1.38
N LEU A 26 -3.90 -18.18 -1.96
CA LEU A 26 -2.93 -19.12 -2.55
C LEU A 26 -2.36 -20.09 -1.50
N ILE A 27 -2.12 -19.63 -0.28
CA ILE A 27 -1.60 -20.49 0.80
C ILE A 27 -2.68 -21.42 1.35
N SER A 28 -3.94 -20.96 1.37
CA SER A 28 -5.08 -21.76 1.83
C SER A 28 -5.37 -22.99 0.95
N ILE A 29 -4.94 -22.99 -0.31
CA ILE A 29 -5.08 -24.13 -1.23
C ILE A 29 -4.19 -25.31 -0.81
N HIS A 30 -3.05 -25.02 -0.17
CA HIS A 30 -2.02 -26.01 0.14
C HIS A 30 -1.94 -26.39 1.63
N CYS A 31 -2.79 -25.79 2.49
CA CYS A 31 -2.76 -26.02 3.92
C CYS A 31 -4.16 -25.92 4.54
N GLU A 32 -4.68 -27.04 5.06
CA GLU A 32 -6.01 -27.11 5.67
C GLU A 32 -6.15 -26.19 6.90
N HIS A 33 -5.12 -26.12 7.75
CA HIS A 33 -5.10 -25.28 8.95
C HIS A 33 -4.73 -23.81 8.68
N ARG A 34 -4.68 -23.39 7.41
CA ARG A 34 -4.48 -22.00 6.92
C ARG A 34 -3.56 -21.13 7.81
N PRO A 35 -2.24 -21.13 7.57
CA PRO A 35 -1.33 -20.29 8.35
C PRO A 35 -1.68 -18.81 8.19
N SER A 36 -1.48 -18.04 9.26
CA SER A 36 -1.64 -16.58 9.22
C SER A 36 -0.61 -15.97 8.27
N VAL A 37 -1.09 -15.23 7.27
CA VAL A 37 -0.26 -14.49 6.33
C VAL A 37 -0.11 -13.05 6.82
N LYS A 38 1.12 -12.55 6.89
CA LYS A 38 1.46 -11.17 7.25
C LYS A 38 2.38 -10.58 6.20
N TYR A 39 2.11 -9.35 5.78
CA TYR A 39 3.03 -8.59 4.94
C TYR A 39 4.10 -7.94 5.81
N ILE A 40 5.36 -8.06 5.41
CA ILE A 40 6.51 -7.58 6.20
C ILE A 40 7.41 -6.60 5.43
N GLY A 41 6.92 -6.06 4.31
CA GLY A 41 7.65 -5.13 3.45
C GLY A 41 8.10 -5.74 2.12
N GLY A 42 8.42 -4.88 1.16
CA GLY A 42 8.91 -5.25 -0.18
C GLY A 42 8.00 -6.26 -0.87
N MET A 43 8.59 -7.36 -1.35
CA MET A 43 7.84 -8.49 -1.91
C MET A 43 7.73 -9.66 -0.92
N LEU A 44 7.89 -9.39 0.39
CA LEU A 44 8.00 -10.43 1.40
C LEU A 44 6.70 -10.65 2.15
N ALA A 45 6.38 -11.92 2.37
CA ALA A 45 5.34 -12.35 3.28
C ALA A 45 5.89 -13.30 4.34
N LEU A 46 5.26 -13.24 5.51
CA LEU A 46 5.49 -14.11 6.64
C LEU A 46 4.26 -15.01 6.82
N LEU A 47 4.50 -16.31 6.84
CA LEU A 47 3.50 -17.33 7.18
C LEU A 47 3.71 -17.74 8.63
N SER A 48 2.67 -17.74 9.45
CA SER A 48 2.71 -18.22 10.84
C SER A 48 1.85 -19.47 10.99
N PHE A 49 2.47 -20.56 11.44
CA PHE A 49 1.84 -21.86 11.66
C PHE A 49 1.58 -22.07 13.15
N GLU A 50 0.67 -22.99 13.48
CA GLU A 50 0.36 -23.36 14.86
C GLU A 50 1.44 -24.27 15.46
N SER A 51 2.12 -25.06 14.60
CA SER A 51 3.20 -25.94 15.03
C SER A 51 4.46 -25.87 14.15
N THR A 52 5.61 -26.22 14.73
CA THR A 52 6.88 -26.33 13.99
C THR A 52 6.87 -27.49 12.99
N VAL A 53 6.05 -28.52 13.25
CA VAL A 53 5.91 -29.67 12.35
C VAL A 53 5.24 -29.20 11.06
N GLU A 54 4.11 -28.51 11.14
CA GLU A 54 3.41 -27.98 9.96
C GLU A 54 4.28 -27.01 9.15
N ALA A 55 4.99 -26.10 9.83
CA ALA A 55 5.89 -25.17 9.15
C ALA A 55 6.98 -25.91 8.34
N ARG A 56 7.54 -26.99 8.90
CA ARG A 56 8.56 -27.80 8.22
C ARG A 56 7.97 -28.63 7.09
N GLU A 57 6.87 -29.31 7.32
CA GLU A 57 6.19 -30.09 6.28
C GLU A 57 5.77 -29.21 5.09
N PHE A 58 5.29 -27.99 5.37
CA PHE A 58 4.96 -27.03 4.33
C PHE A 58 6.19 -26.60 3.53
N LEU A 59 7.32 -26.34 4.20
CA LEU A 59 8.57 -25.92 3.56
C LEU A 59 9.20 -27.06 2.74
N GLU A 60 9.22 -28.29 3.26
CA GLU A 60 9.83 -29.46 2.65
C GLU A 60 9.06 -29.95 1.41
N ASN A 61 7.73 -29.77 1.39
CA ASN A 61 6.93 -30.04 0.21
C ASN A 61 6.89 -28.82 -0.72
N GLU A 62 7.87 -28.76 -1.64
CA GLU A 62 8.03 -27.67 -2.61
C GLU A 62 6.77 -27.34 -3.42
N ARG A 63 5.86 -28.30 -3.65
CA ARG A 63 4.61 -28.08 -4.38
C ARG A 63 3.70 -27.08 -3.69
N ASN A 64 3.85 -26.90 -2.37
CA ASN A 64 3.02 -26.00 -1.58
C ASN A 64 3.33 -24.53 -1.82
N TRP A 65 4.56 -24.20 -2.24
CA TRP A 65 5.03 -22.81 -2.25
C TRP A 65 5.75 -22.40 -3.52
N THR A 66 6.35 -23.32 -4.29
CA THR A 66 7.09 -22.99 -5.51
C THR A 66 6.21 -22.40 -6.60
N GLY A 67 4.89 -22.55 -6.53
CA GLY A 67 3.93 -21.82 -7.36
C GLY A 67 3.90 -20.31 -7.07
N THR A 68 4.05 -19.94 -5.79
CA THR A 68 3.75 -18.62 -5.23
C THR A 68 4.99 -17.79 -4.88
N PHE A 69 6.03 -18.44 -4.37
CA PHE A 69 7.27 -17.79 -3.91
C PHE A 69 8.45 -18.10 -4.83
N LYS A 70 9.40 -17.17 -4.90
CA LYS A 70 10.73 -17.36 -5.50
C LYS A 70 11.63 -18.17 -4.58
N TRP A 71 11.52 -17.92 -3.28
CA TRP A 71 12.18 -18.66 -2.22
C TRP A 71 11.33 -18.60 -0.95
N LEU A 72 11.45 -19.64 -0.12
CA LEU A 72 10.81 -19.73 1.19
C LEU A 72 11.82 -20.33 2.17
N LYS A 73 11.90 -19.79 3.39
CA LYS A 73 12.83 -20.24 4.42
C LYS A 73 12.18 -20.16 5.79
N MET A 74 12.71 -20.93 6.74
CA MET A 74 12.37 -20.75 8.16
C MET A 74 12.62 -19.30 8.59
N GLY A 75 11.69 -18.76 9.37
CA GLY A 75 11.79 -17.42 9.91
C GLY A 75 13.04 -17.27 10.78
N SER A 76 13.79 -16.21 10.51
CA SER A 76 14.92 -15.80 11.32
C SER A 76 15.08 -14.28 11.26
N PRO A 77 15.67 -13.64 12.30
CA PRO A 77 15.88 -12.19 12.32
C PRO A 77 16.67 -11.68 11.12
N GLU A 78 17.52 -12.52 10.53
CA GLU A 78 18.45 -12.15 9.47
C GLU A 78 17.79 -12.07 8.08
N VAL A 79 16.59 -12.65 7.90
CA VAL A 79 15.93 -12.74 6.58
C VAL A 79 15.43 -11.38 6.08
N ASN A 80 15.18 -10.41 6.97
CA ASN A 80 14.66 -9.07 6.63
C ASN A 80 15.52 -7.95 7.20
N ASN A 81 16.85 -8.03 7.02
CA ASN A 81 17.79 -7.03 7.55
C ASN A 81 17.68 -5.64 6.89
N LYS A 82 16.97 -5.53 5.77
CA LYS A 82 16.74 -4.27 5.06
C LYS A 82 15.25 -4.12 4.79
N PHE A 83 14.68 -3.01 5.26
CA PHE A 83 13.31 -2.68 4.97
C PHE A 83 13.18 -2.15 3.54
N GLU A 84 12.40 -2.84 2.72
CA GLU A 84 11.88 -2.33 1.45
C GLU A 84 10.36 -2.11 1.59
N ARG A 85 9.79 -1.23 0.78
CA ARG A 85 8.34 -1.07 0.63
C ARG A 85 7.95 -1.00 -0.83
N VAL A 86 6.73 -1.45 -1.15
CA VAL A 86 6.14 -1.24 -2.48
C VAL A 86 5.49 0.14 -2.54
N THR A 87 5.63 0.81 -3.66
CA THR A 87 4.90 2.05 -3.95
C THR A 87 4.69 2.25 -5.44
N TRP A 88 3.69 3.07 -5.77
CA TRP A 88 3.42 3.54 -7.13
C TRP A 88 3.97 4.94 -7.32
N ILE A 89 4.84 5.08 -8.32
CA ILE A 89 5.35 6.38 -8.74
C ILE A 89 4.68 6.81 -10.06
N ARG A 90 4.47 8.11 -10.17
CA ARG A 90 4.04 8.81 -11.36
C ARG A 90 5.24 9.50 -11.99
N LEU A 91 5.46 9.20 -13.27
CA LEU A 91 6.39 9.90 -14.13
C LEU A 91 5.61 10.96 -14.92
N VAL A 92 5.83 12.22 -14.60
CA VAL A 92 5.11 13.36 -15.21
C VAL A 92 6.06 14.19 -16.06
N GLY A 93 5.61 14.59 -17.26
CA GLY A 93 6.40 15.47 -18.13
C GLY A 93 7.43 14.77 -19.03
N LEU A 94 7.56 13.45 -18.97
CA LEU A 94 8.38 12.71 -19.95
C LEU A 94 7.67 12.71 -21.31
N PRO A 95 8.28 13.25 -22.39
CA PRO A 95 7.67 13.27 -23.71
C PRO A 95 7.27 11.87 -24.20
N LEU A 96 6.07 11.75 -24.79
CA LEU A 96 5.51 10.48 -25.23
C LEU A 96 6.43 9.70 -26.20
N ARG A 97 7.21 10.40 -27.05
CA ARG A 97 8.19 9.77 -27.94
C ARG A 97 9.30 9.00 -27.21
N LEU A 98 9.54 9.31 -25.93
CA LEU A 98 10.53 8.64 -25.09
C LEU A 98 9.93 7.52 -24.24
N TRP A 99 8.63 7.23 -24.37
CA TRP A 99 8.00 6.17 -23.60
C TRP A 99 8.42 4.79 -24.14
N SER A 100 9.25 4.11 -23.36
CA SER A 100 9.69 2.75 -23.65
C SER A 100 10.12 2.06 -22.37
N ASN A 101 10.02 0.72 -22.33
CA ASN A 101 10.45 -0.07 -21.17
C ASN A 101 11.91 0.22 -20.78
N THR A 102 12.78 0.43 -21.77
CA THR A 102 14.19 0.80 -21.57
C THR A 102 14.32 2.14 -20.87
N ASN A 103 13.63 3.18 -21.35
CA ASN A 103 13.72 4.52 -20.77
C ASN A 103 13.11 4.57 -19.37
N PHE A 104 11.95 3.93 -19.18
CA PHE A 104 11.34 3.82 -17.85
C PHE A 104 12.27 3.10 -16.87
N SER A 105 12.85 1.97 -17.26
CA SER A 105 13.79 1.24 -16.40
C SER A 105 15.04 2.07 -16.07
N SER A 106 15.57 2.83 -17.04
CA SER A 106 16.72 3.71 -16.83
C SER A 106 16.43 4.85 -15.87
N ILE A 107 15.25 5.47 -15.97
CA ILE A 107 14.83 6.58 -15.11
C ILE A 107 14.46 6.07 -13.71
N VAL A 108 13.57 5.08 -13.64
CA VAL A 108 12.96 4.58 -12.41
C VAL A 108 13.91 3.71 -11.59
N GLY A 109 14.87 3.04 -12.25
CA GLY A 109 15.88 2.20 -11.58
C GLY A 109 16.70 2.93 -10.51
N LYS A 110 16.76 4.28 -10.56
CA LYS A 110 17.40 5.11 -9.54
C LYS A 110 16.61 5.22 -8.24
N PHE A 111 15.30 4.95 -8.28
CA PHE A 111 14.36 5.11 -7.17
C PHE A 111 13.96 3.76 -6.55
N GLY A 112 14.10 2.67 -7.31
CA GLY A 112 13.74 1.35 -6.87
C GLY A 112 13.77 0.29 -7.97
N LYS A 113 13.32 -0.91 -7.64
CA LYS A 113 13.19 -2.03 -8.59
C LYS A 113 11.75 -2.11 -9.05
N ILE A 114 11.53 -2.19 -10.36
CA ILE A 114 10.19 -2.35 -10.93
C ILE A 114 9.64 -3.73 -10.53
N VAL A 115 8.41 -3.78 -9.99
CA VAL A 115 7.75 -5.02 -9.54
C VAL A 115 6.52 -5.42 -10.34
N VAL A 116 6.02 -4.51 -11.19
CA VAL A 116 4.97 -4.80 -12.16
C VAL A 116 5.55 -4.63 -13.56
N PRO A 117 5.44 -5.64 -14.44
CA PRO A 117 5.86 -5.51 -15.83
C PRO A 117 5.23 -4.27 -16.49
N LEU A 118 6.03 -3.56 -17.28
CA LEU A 118 5.61 -2.35 -17.99
C LEU A 118 4.85 -2.68 -19.29
N ASP A 119 4.17 -3.82 -19.34
CA ASP A 119 3.47 -4.27 -20.53
C ASP A 119 2.23 -3.39 -20.78
N HIS A 120 1.82 -3.30 -22.05
CA HIS A 120 0.59 -2.62 -22.47
C HIS A 120 0.53 -1.10 -22.19
N ILE A 121 1.66 -0.40 -22.06
CA ILE A 121 1.68 1.07 -21.96
C ILE A 121 0.90 1.73 -23.11
N THR A 122 0.99 1.17 -24.32
CA THR A 122 0.27 1.65 -25.51
C THR A 122 -1.25 1.49 -25.44
N ASN A 123 -1.76 0.63 -24.55
CA ASN A 123 -3.18 0.37 -24.40
C ASN A 123 -3.82 1.28 -23.32
N ARG A 124 -3.03 2.13 -22.68
CA ARG A 124 -3.52 3.06 -21.65
C ARG A 124 -4.30 4.20 -22.29
N VAL A 125 -5.42 4.54 -21.66
CA VAL A 125 -6.25 5.70 -22.06
C VAL A 125 -5.58 7.01 -21.62
N ASP A 126 -4.98 7.02 -20.43
CA ASP A 126 -4.22 8.16 -19.92
C ASP A 126 -2.72 8.00 -20.23
N LEU A 127 -2.24 8.83 -21.15
CA LEU A 127 -0.83 8.93 -21.56
C LEU A 127 -0.17 10.22 -21.04
N SER A 128 -0.84 10.97 -20.15
CA SER A 128 -0.27 12.17 -19.54
C SER A 128 0.76 11.83 -18.45
N VAL A 129 0.67 10.63 -17.88
CA VAL A 129 1.50 10.15 -16.78
C VAL A 129 1.79 8.66 -16.89
N ALA A 130 3.05 8.28 -16.70
CA ALA A 130 3.41 6.87 -16.57
C ALA A 130 3.34 6.46 -15.10
N LYS A 131 2.38 5.59 -14.75
CA LYS A 131 2.27 4.96 -13.43
C LYS A 131 3.08 3.66 -13.40
N ILE A 132 3.99 3.53 -12.44
CA ILE A 132 4.94 2.41 -12.33
C ILE A 132 5.05 1.97 -10.87
N ALA A 133 4.87 0.67 -10.60
CA ALA A 133 5.07 0.09 -9.28
C ALA A 133 6.54 -0.30 -9.07
N ILE A 134 7.11 0.09 -7.93
CA ILE A 134 8.48 -0.23 -7.53
C ILE A 134 8.57 -0.74 -6.10
N THR A 135 9.64 -1.48 -5.80
CA THR A 135 10.15 -1.59 -4.42
C THR A 135 11.27 -0.59 -4.18
N THR A 136 11.27 0.04 -3.01
CA THR A 136 12.28 1.03 -2.60
C THR A 136 12.66 0.86 -1.13
N GLU A 137 13.91 1.19 -0.79
CA GLU A 137 14.40 1.32 0.58
C GLU A 137 14.10 2.73 1.17
N LYS A 138 13.57 3.66 0.35
CA LYS A 138 13.25 5.03 0.81
C LYS A 138 12.11 5.00 1.83
N LEU A 139 12.35 5.56 3.01
CA LEU A 139 11.38 5.59 4.12
C LEU A 139 10.36 6.73 4.01
N THR A 140 10.56 7.66 3.07
CA THR A 140 9.70 8.82 2.83
C THR A 140 9.10 8.78 1.42
N LYS A 141 8.08 9.61 1.20
CA LYS A 141 7.42 9.73 -0.10
C LYS A 141 8.33 10.40 -1.14
N PHE A 142 8.21 9.99 -2.40
CA PHE A 142 8.84 10.71 -3.52
C PHE A 142 8.04 11.96 -3.87
N ASN A 143 8.74 13.09 -4.00
CA ASN A 143 8.22 14.33 -4.56
C ASN A 143 9.41 15.14 -5.08
N GLU A 144 9.92 14.73 -6.23
CA GLU A 144 11.19 15.22 -6.77
C GLU A 144 11.06 15.52 -8.26
N GLU A 145 11.83 16.48 -8.74
CA GLU A 145 12.00 16.74 -10.17
C GLU A 145 13.41 16.33 -10.58
N ILE A 146 13.52 15.62 -11.69
CA ILE A 146 14.80 15.20 -12.26
C ILE A 146 14.99 15.76 -13.66
N LEU A 147 16.25 15.85 -14.07
CA LEU A 147 16.61 16.15 -15.44
C LEU A 147 16.92 14.85 -16.19
N VAL A 148 16.19 14.61 -17.27
CA VAL A 148 16.40 13.47 -18.18
C VAL A 148 17.01 13.99 -19.46
N GLU A 149 18.16 13.43 -19.85
CA GLU A 149 18.79 13.72 -21.13
C GLU A 149 18.40 12.67 -22.17
N ALA A 150 17.91 13.10 -23.34
CA ALA A 150 17.67 12.23 -24.49
C ALA A 150 17.86 13.01 -25.79
N ASP A 151 18.58 12.41 -26.73
CA ASP A 151 18.91 13.00 -28.04
C ASP A 151 19.57 14.40 -27.95
N GLY A 152 20.42 14.61 -26.94
CA GLY A 152 21.09 15.90 -26.68
C GLY A 152 20.17 17.00 -26.14
N GLN A 153 18.94 16.66 -25.76
CA GLN A 153 17.98 17.56 -25.13
C GLN A 153 17.70 17.14 -23.69
N TYR A 154 17.46 18.13 -22.82
CA TYR A 154 17.11 17.91 -21.42
C TYR A 154 15.62 18.15 -21.17
N TYR A 155 15.02 17.26 -20.38
CA TYR A 155 13.60 17.29 -20.01
C TYR A 155 13.49 17.26 -18.49
N GLN A 156 12.71 18.19 -17.94
CA GLN A 156 12.36 18.19 -16.52
C GLN A 156 11.20 17.21 -16.32
N VAL A 157 11.41 16.20 -15.49
CA VAL A 157 10.47 15.10 -15.27
C VAL A 157 10.17 14.99 -13.79
N GLY A 158 8.90 15.01 -13.43
CA GLY A 158 8.44 14.83 -12.06
C GLY A 158 8.38 13.35 -11.69
N ILE A 159 8.91 13.01 -10.51
CA ILE A 159 8.81 11.72 -9.84
C ILE A 159 7.97 11.92 -8.58
N ILE A 160 6.70 11.53 -8.67
CA ILE A 160 5.72 11.80 -7.61
C ILE A 160 5.19 10.46 -7.13
N GLU A 161 5.34 10.20 -5.84
CA GLU A 161 4.65 9.10 -5.20
C GLU A 161 3.18 9.45 -5.03
N TYR A 162 2.32 8.52 -5.42
CA TYR A 162 0.91 8.79 -5.50
C TYR A 162 0.08 7.69 -4.85
N GLU A 163 -0.83 8.08 -3.95
CA GLU A 163 -1.76 7.21 -3.25
C GLU A 163 -3.17 7.73 -3.52
N ASP A 164 -3.93 7.08 -4.44
CA ASP A 164 -5.40 7.22 -4.45
C ASP A 164 -5.99 6.56 -3.19
N GLU A 165 -5.30 5.53 -2.67
CA GLU A 165 -5.72 4.69 -1.55
C GLU A 165 -4.50 4.29 -0.70
N PRO A 166 -4.64 4.10 0.63
CA PRO A 166 -3.58 3.57 1.48
C PRO A 166 -3.07 2.23 0.95
N TRP A 167 -1.75 2.03 0.97
CA TRP A 167 -1.15 0.75 0.56
C TRP A 167 -1.66 -0.39 1.43
N PHE A 168 -2.36 -1.34 0.80
CA PHE A 168 -2.70 -2.63 1.37
C PHE A 168 -2.33 -3.74 0.38
N PRO A 169 -1.52 -4.74 0.79
CA PRO A 169 -0.90 -5.68 -0.13
C PRO A 169 -1.82 -6.84 -0.53
N PHE A 170 -2.89 -7.12 0.24
CA PHE A 170 -3.74 -8.28 0.03
C PHE A 170 -5.02 -7.93 -0.71
N LYS A 171 -5.45 -8.84 -1.57
CA LYS A 171 -6.72 -8.80 -2.26
C LYS A 171 -7.60 -9.88 -1.65
N PHE A 172 -8.84 -9.52 -1.32
CA PHE A 172 -9.87 -10.45 -0.91
C PHE A 172 -10.95 -10.39 -1.97
N ASP A 173 -11.34 -11.56 -2.50
CA ASP A 173 -12.51 -11.63 -3.35
C ASP A 173 -13.72 -11.18 -2.51
N GLU A 174 -14.61 -10.39 -3.09
CA GLU A 174 -15.90 -10.10 -2.46
C GLU A 174 -16.60 -11.45 -2.26
N GLU A 175 -16.74 -11.89 -1.01
CA GLU A 175 -17.60 -13.02 -0.70
C GLU A 175 -18.97 -12.69 -1.30
N GLU A 176 -19.46 -13.50 -2.24
CA GLU A 176 -20.83 -13.38 -2.73
C GLU A 176 -21.74 -13.39 -1.50
N GLN A 177 -22.24 -12.21 -1.12
CA GLN A 177 -23.17 -12.07 0.00
C GLN A 177 -24.41 -12.91 -0.36
N PRO A 178 -24.64 -14.09 0.25
CA PRO A 178 -25.73 -14.97 -0.16
C PRO A 178 -27.12 -14.40 0.14
N TYR A 179 -27.15 -13.24 0.81
CA TYR A 179 -28.33 -12.56 1.34
C TYR A 179 -28.42 -11.12 0.84
N ALA A 180 -27.91 -10.81 -0.36
CA ALA A 180 -28.40 -9.62 -1.06
C ALA A 180 -29.89 -9.86 -1.38
N ASP A 181 -30.76 -9.28 -0.55
CA ASP A 181 -32.22 -9.41 -0.54
C ASP A 181 -32.84 -9.75 -1.90
N SER A 182 -33.37 -10.97 -1.99
CA SER A 182 -34.30 -11.38 -3.05
C SER A 182 -35.71 -10.82 -2.83
N ASP A 183 -35.84 -9.58 -2.36
CA ASP A 183 -37.13 -8.91 -2.14
C ASP A 183 -37.47 -7.92 -3.26
N ARG A 184 -37.21 -8.33 -4.51
CA ARG A 184 -37.75 -7.65 -5.70
C ARG A 184 -38.34 -8.63 -6.71
N GLU A 185 -39.37 -9.35 -6.27
CA GLU A 185 -40.43 -9.87 -7.14
C GLU A 185 -41.77 -9.48 -6.48
N GLY A 186 -42.71 -8.75 -7.08
CA GLY A 186 -42.79 -8.17 -8.40
C GLY A 186 -44.15 -7.48 -8.57
N LYS A 187 -44.33 -6.78 -9.69
CA LYS A 187 -45.50 -6.87 -10.58
C LYS A 187 -45.39 -5.83 -11.70
N ASP A 188 -45.01 -6.37 -12.86
CA ASP A 188 -45.59 -6.23 -14.20
C ASP A 188 -46.10 -4.86 -14.72
N GLU A 189 -45.79 -4.64 -15.99
CA GLU A 189 -45.94 -3.45 -16.80
C GLU A 189 -47.39 -3.15 -17.21
N SER A 190 -47.79 -1.88 -17.28
CA SER A 190 -48.34 -1.21 -18.49
C SER A 190 -49.14 0.08 -18.24
N MET A 191 -48.81 1.10 -19.03
CA MET A 191 -49.63 2.20 -19.60
C MET A 191 -50.31 3.28 -18.72
N ILE A 192 -49.71 4.48 -18.77
CA ILE A 192 -50.25 5.82 -19.13
C ILE A 192 -51.73 6.13 -18.79
N SER A 193 -51.98 7.14 -17.94
CA SER A 193 -52.46 8.48 -18.35
C SER A 193 -52.72 9.42 -17.17
N GLU A 194 -52.42 10.70 -17.39
CA GLU A 194 -52.56 11.86 -16.50
C GLU A 194 -54.02 12.15 -16.05
N SER A 195 -54.19 12.68 -14.85
CA SER A 195 -55.02 13.88 -14.58
C SER A 195 -54.98 14.28 -13.10
N GLU A 196 -55.31 15.54 -12.87
CA GLU A 196 -54.84 16.43 -11.81
C GLU A 196 -55.69 16.44 -10.52
N ASN A 197 -55.00 16.84 -9.43
CA ASN A 197 -55.38 17.87 -8.45
C ASN A 197 -56.08 17.53 -7.11
N SER A 198 -55.64 18.34 -6.12
CA SER A 198 -56.29 18.83 -4.89
C SER A 198 -55.96 18.15 -3.55
N ASP A 199 -55.20 18.92 -2.74
CA ASP A 199 -55.36 19.24 -1.30
C ASP A 199 -55.23 18.11 -0.26
N SER A 200 -54.65 18.27 0.93
CA SER A 200 -54.04 19.40 1.64
C SER A 200 -53.52 18.87 2.99
N ASN A 201 -52.48 19.54 3.50
CA ASN A 201 -52.19 19.86 4.92
C ASN A 201 -51.34 18.94 5.82
N ASP A 202 -50.43 19.69 6.46
CA ASP A 202 -49.90 19.66 7.83
C ASP A 202 -48.75 18.73 8.20
N ASP A 203 -47.57 19.37 8.24
CA ASP A 203 -46.73 19.59 9.44
C ASP A 203 -46.47 18.38 10.36
N GLU A 204 -45.18 18.04 10.54
CA GLU A 204 -44.49 18.33 11.80
C GLU A 204 -42.97 18.12 11.69
N GLU A 205 -42.23 19.13 12.13
CA GLU A 205 -40.80 19.12 12.39
C GLU A 205 -40.48 18.23 13.61
N GLY A 206 -39.47 17.37 13.47
CA GLY A 206 -38.92 16.57 14.57
C GLY A 206 -37.40 16.64 14.61
N VAL A 207 -36.85 17.80 14.97
CA VAL A 207 -35.45 17.94 15.40
C VAL A 207 -35.31 17.41 16.83
N SER A 208 -34.50 16.36 17.01
CA SER A 208 -33.87 16.00 18.30
C SER A 208 -32.89 14.86 18.02
N GLY A 209 -31.65 14.83 18.46
CA GLY A 209 -30.88 15.73 19.30
C GLY A 209 -29.47 15.14 19.33
N THR A 210 -28.48 16.00 19.15
CA THR A 210 -27.06 15.72 19.31
C THR A 210 -26.81 15.12 20.70
N TRP A 211 -26.24 13.92 20.77
CA TRP A 211 -25.61 13.40 21.98
C TRP A 211 -24.15 13.10 21.68
N ILE A 212 -23.35 14.15 21.84
CA ILE A 212 -21.92 14.09 22.11
C ILE A 212 -21.77 13.53 23.52
N ASN A 213 -21.05 12.42 23.64
CA ASN A 213 -20.36 12.03 24.87
C ASN A 213 -18.87 11.91 24.55
N ASP A 214 -18.18 13.02 24.80
CA ASP A 214 -16.85 13.16 25.39
C ASP A 214 -16.72 12.22 26.64
N ILE A 215 -15.61 11.56 27.04
CA ILE A 215 -14.16 11.83 26.93
C ILE A 215 -13.33 10.56 27.31
N GLU A 216 -12.18 10.44 26.64
CA GLU A 216 -10.82 9.89 26.95
C GLU A 216 -10.55 8.68 27.87
N GLU A 217 -9.62 7.83 27.41
CA GLU A 217 -8.26 7.79 27.99
C GLU A 217 -7.23 7.20 27.01
N GLY A 218 -6.18 7.97 26.70
CA GLY A 218 -5.09 7.54 25.81
C GLY A 218 -4.22 8.70 25.33
N GLU A 219 -3.73 9.52 26.26
CA GLU A 219 -2.88 10.70 26.00
C GLU A 219 -1.66 10.36 25.11
N ILE A 220 -1.53 11.06 23.99
CA ILE A 220 -0.24 11.30 23.33
C ILE A 220 0.13 12.74 23.69
N ALA A 221 1.12 12.89 24.56
CA ALA A 221 1.61 14.19 24.96
C ALA A 221 2.26 14.93 23.77
N GLN A 222 1.66 16.04 23.36
CA GLN A 222 2.39 17.20 22.83
C GLN A 222 1.65 18.47 23.22
N GLU A 223 2.34 19.36 23.94
CA GLU A 223 2.36 20.83 23.77
C GLU A 223 3.20 21.41 24.93
N ASP A 224 4.02 22.46 24.78
CA ASP A 224 3.63 23.72 24.15
C ASP A 224 4.78 24.55 23.57
N THR A 225 4.39 25.36 22.60
CA THR A 225 5.17 26.34 21.85
C THR A 225 4.91 27.75 22.39
N ILE A 226 5.90 28.61 22.64
CA ILE A 226 5.70 30.09 22.57
C ILE A 226 6.97 30.78 22.03
N ASN A 227 6.79 31.59 20.98
CA ASN A 227 7.79 32.38 20.23
C ASN A 227 7.91 33.85 20.76
N PRO A 228 8.85 34.70 20.29
CA PRO A 228 9.66 35.64 21.08
C PRO A 228 9.11 37.09 21.19
N PRO A 229 9.82 38.00 21.92
CA PRO A 229 10.52 39.09 21.21
C PRO A 229 11.90 39.50 21.82
N SER A 230 12.47 40.58 21.26
CA SER A 230 13.87 40.88 20.95
C SER A 230 14.76 41.56 22.01
N SER A 231 16.06 41.44 21.74
CA SER A 231 17.18 42.39 21.96
C SER A 231 17.66 42.72 23.38
N GLY A 232 18.92 42.33 23.66
CA GLY A 232 19.74 42.83 24.75
C GLY A 232 21.00 41.98 24.88
N GLY A 233 22.11 42.46 24.33
CA GLY A 233 23.35 41.68 24.22
C GLY A 233 24.12 41.48 25.52
N VAL A 234 25.24 40.77 25.35
CA VAL A 234 26.54 40.82 26.05
C VAL A 234 27.00 39.43 26.49
N GLY A 235 28.13 39.00 25.92
CA GLY A 235 29.09 38.11 26.60
C GLY A 235 29.24 36.70 26.03
N LEU A 236 30.09 36.53 25.01
CA LEU A 236 30.73 35.25 24.70
C LEU A 236 31.77 34.91 25.79
N PRO A 237 31.76 33.70 26.37
CA PRO A 237 32.95 33.12 27.00
C PRO A 237 33.74 32.25 25.99
N PRO A 238 35.05 32.03 26.23
CA PRO A 238 36.03 31.62 25.22
C PRO A 238 36.03 30.10 24.92
N PRO A 239 36.68 29.66 23.82
CA PRO A 239 36.74 28.25 23.45
C PRO A 239 37.65 27.47 24.41
N THR A 240 37.16 26.32 24.87
CA THR A 240 37.97 25.35 25.61
C THR A 240 38.63 24.39 24.63
N THR A 241 39.95 24.46 24.56
CA THR A 241 40.83 23.46 23.95
C THR A 241 41.45 22.62 25.05
N VAL A 242 41.29 21.29 25.01
CA VAL A 242 42.26 20.25 25.45
C VAL A 242 41.69 18.89 24.99
N ALA A 243 42.26 18.19 24.01
CA ALA A 243 43.52 17.43 24.00
C ALA A 243 43.44 16.11 24.80
N GLY A 244 43.56 14.99 24.08
CA GLY A 244 43.57 13.61 24.56
C GLY A 244 43.13 12.65 23.47
#